data_AF-A0A7R8L5H2-F1
#
_entry.id   AF-A0A7R8L5H2-F1
#
_cell.length_a   1.000
_cell.length_b   1.000
_cell.length_c   1.000
_cell.angle_alpha   90.00
_cell.angle_beta   90.00
_cell.angle_gamma   90.00
#
_symmetry.space_group_name_H-M   'P 1'
#
loop_
_entity.id
_entity.type
_entity.pdbx_description
1 polymer ?
#
loop_
_entity_poly.entity_id
_entity_poly.type
_entity_poly.pdbx_seq_one_letter_code
_entity_poly.pdbx_strand_id
1 'polypeptide(L)'
;MESPSVGVMIARGDLAVECGYERLAEVQEEILWVAEAAHLPVIRATQVLETLATIGLPSRAKVTDAAMAERSECVILNKGPHIEETLRFLHDVLQRMEAHQTKKRSMLRRLRLADLFEPGGSRRPARRRSGPGGSTR
;
A
#
# COMPACT_ATOMS: atom_id res chain seq x y z
N MET A 1 -3.06 -1.80 26.38
CA MET A 1 -2.53 -0.71 25.55
C MET A 1 -3.53 -0.55 24.42
N GLU A 2 -4.53 0.30 24.60
CA GLU A 2 -5.49 0.62 23.54
C GLU A 2 -4.77 1.56 22.57
N SER A 3 -4.18 0.99 21.53
CA SER A 3 -3.72 1.80 20.41
C SER A 3 -4.95 2.34 19.68
N PRO A 4 -5.01 3.63 19.31
CA PRO A 4 -6.11 4.14 18.50
C PRO A 4 -6.19 3.34 17.20
N SER A 5 -7.42 3.06 16.73
CA SER A 5 -7.61 2.46 15.40
C SER A 5 -7.13 3.44 14.34
N VAL A 6 -6.08 3.07 13.62
CA VAL A 6 -5.48 3.85 12.54
C VAL A 6 -5.58 3.07 11.24
N GLY A 7 -5.76 3.79 10.13
CA GLY A 7 -5.69 3.27 8.77
C GLY A 7 -4.96 4.27 7.87
N VAL A 8 -4.54 3.81 6.70
CA VAL A 8 -3.84 4.62 5.71
C VAL A 8 -4.70 4.76 4.46
N MET A 9 -4.80 5.96 3.90
CA MET A 9 -5.45 6.17 2.61
C MET A 9 -4.43 6.72 1.61
N ILE A 10 -4.35 6.09 0.43
CA ILE A 10 -3.51 6.56 -0.67
C ILE A 10 -4.40 7.38 -1.61
N ALA A 11 -4.42 8.70 -1.41
CA ALA A 11 -5.11 9.65 -2.27
C ALA A 11 -4.25 9.99 -3.49
N ARG A 12 -4.35 9.18 -4.54
CA ARG A 12 -3.41 9.23 -5.69
C ARG A 12 -3.45 10.53 -6.48
N GLY A 13 -4.60 11.22 -6.52
CA GLY A 13 -4.71 12.54 -7.14
C GLY A 13 -3.77 13.56 -6.50
N ASP A 14 -3.92 13.79 -5.19
CA ASP A 14 -3.07 14.72 -4.44
C ASP A 14 -1.62 14.22 -4.39
N LEU A 15 -1.43 12.91 -4.19
CA LEU A 15 -0.10 12.32 -4.15
C LEU A 15 0.68 12.56 -5.44
N ALA A 16 0.04 12.45 -6.61
CA ALA A 16 0.67 12.70 -7.90
C ALA A 16 1.11 14.16 -8.07
N VAL A 17 0.35 15.11 -7.50
CA VAL A 17 0.71 16.54 -7.50
C VAL A 17 1.96 16.78 -6.66
N GLU A 18 2.06 16.12 -5.50
CA GLU A 18 3.18 16.31 -4.56
C GLU A 18 4.46 15.59 -4.99
N CYS A 19 4.37 14.35 -5.49
CA CYS A 19 5.56 13.53 -5.82
C CYS A 19 5.91 13.46 -7.31
N GLY A 20 5.05 13.98 -8.19
CA GLY A 20 5.15 13.79 -9.63
C GLY A 20 4.54 12.47 -10.11
N TYR A 21 4.08 12.45 -11.36
CA TYR A 21 3.41 11.28 -11.96
C TYR A 21 4.37 10.10 -12.17
N GLU A 22 5.64 10.39 -12.44
CA GLU A 22 6.70 9.42 -12.66
C GLU A 22 7.05 8.63 -11.39
N ARG A 23 6.82 9.22 -10.21
CA ARG A 23 7.09 8.58 -8.92
C ARG A 23 5.85 8.03 -8.24
N LEU A 24 4.65 8.32 -8.74
CA LEU A 24 3.40 7.91 -8.11
C LEU A 24 3.33 6.40 -7.85
N ALA A 25 3.75 5.60 -8.83
CA ALA A 25 3.76 4.14 -8.70
C ALA A 25 4.76 3.67 -7.63
N GLU A 26 5.96 4.24 -7.60
CA GLU A 26 7.00 3.96 -6.60
C GLU A 26 6.49 4.28 -5.19
N VAL A 27 6.04 5.51 -4.97
CA VAL A 27 5.64 5.99 -3.64
C VAL A 27 4.42 5.24 -3.10
N GLN A 28 3.46 4.90 -3.97
CA GLN A 28 2.32 4.06 -3.58
C GLN A 28 2.76 2.69 -3.05
N GLU A 29 3.73 2.05 -3.71
CA GLU A 29 4.25 0.74 -3.28
C GLU A 29 4.98 0.84 -1.95
N GLU A 30 5.77 1.90 -1.75
CA GLU A 30 6.43 2.17 -0.47
C GLU A 30 5.41 2.35 0.67
N ILE A 31 4.34 3.13 0.44
CA ILE A 31 3.27 3.33 1.43
C ILE A 31 2.59 2.00 1.76
N LEU A 32 2.28 1.19 0.74
CA LEU A 32 1.68 -0.14 0.95
C LEU A 32 2.59 -1.03 1.80
N TRP A 33 3.89 -1.09 1.52
CA TRP A 33 4.83 -1.91 2.29
C TRP A 33 4.95 -1.46 3.75
N VAL A 34 4.99 -0.16 4.00
CA VAL A 34 5.06 0.38 5.37
C VAL A 34 3.78 0.08 6.13
N ALA A 35 2.62 0.31 5.52
CA ALA A 35 1.32 0.04 6.13
C ALA A 35 1.12 -1.46 6.40
N GLU A 36 1.52 -2.32 5.46
CA GLU A 36 1.45 -3.77 5.63
C GLU A 36 2.36 -4.26 6.77
N ALA A 37 3.59 -3.75 6.85
CA ALA A 37 4.53 -4.05 7.94
C ALA A 37 4.03 -3.56 9.30
N ALA A 38 3.24 -2.48 9.33
CA ALA A 38 2.60 -1.96 10.52
C ALA A 38 1.23 -2.60 10.81
N HIS A 39 0.77 -3.53 9.97
CA HIS A 39 -0.56 -4.14 10.04
C HIS A 39 -1.71 -3.11 10.02
N LEU A 40 -1.52 -2.00 9.31
CA LEU A 40 -2.53 -0.97 9.13
C LEU A 40 -3.33 -1.24 7.86
N PRO A 41 -4.67 -1.19 7.90
CA PRO A 41 -5.49 -1.31 6.70
C PRO A 41 -5.25 -0.13 5.77
N VAL A 42 -5.19 -0.41 4.47
CA VAL A 42 -4.97 0.57 3.42
C VAL A 42 -6.21 0.72 2.55
N ILE A 43 -6.58 1.97 2.31
CA ILE A 43 -7.60 2.35 1.34
C ILE A 43 -6.91 2.93 0.12
N ARG A 44 -7.09 2.32 -1.06
CA ARG A 44 -6.65 2.91 -2.33
C ARG A 44 -7.76 3.83 -2.83
N ALA A 45 -7.47 5.12 -2.96
CA ALA A 45 -8.45 6.13 -3.33
C ALA A 45 -8.12 6.80 -4.66
N THR A 46 -9.18 7.27 -5.31
CA THR A 46 -9.19 8.07 -6.54
C THR A 46 -8.71 7.33 -7.79
N GLN A 47 -9.25 7.75 -8.95
CA GLN A 47 -8.81 7.32 -10.28
C GLN A 47 -8.93 5.83 -10.61
N VAL A 48 -9.44 4.98 -9.71
CA VAL A 48 -9.72 3.56 -10.01
C VAL A 48 -10.93 3.50 -10.93
N LEU A 49 -10.78 2.88 -12.11
CA LEU A 49 -11.84 2.76 -13.13
C LEU A 49 -12.53 4.08 -13.50
N GLU A 50 -11.83 5.21 -13.38
CA GLU A 50 -12.41 6.55 -13.60
C GLU A 50 -13.05 6.74 -14.97
N THR A 51 -12.45 6.21 -16.02
CA THR A 51 -13.04 6.28 -17.38
C THR A 51 -14.32 5.45 -17.47
N LEU A 52 -14.37 4.30 -16.81
CA LEU A 52 -15.59 3.51 -16.77
C LEU A 52 -16.70 4.26 -16.04
N ALA A 53 -16.40 4.86 -14.89
CA ALA A 53 -17.38 5.61 -14.11
C ALA A 53 -17.94 6.84 -14.84
N THR A 54 -17.09 7.53 -15.61
CA THR A 54 -17.44 8.80 -16.26
C THR A 54 -17.99 8.66 -17.67
N ILE A 55 -17.39 7.80 -18.50
CA ILE A 55 -17.73 7.67 -19.93
C ILE A 55 -18.20 6.26 -20.33
N GLY A 56 -18.34 5.33 -19.38
CA GLY A 56 -18.88 3.99 -19.62
C GLY A 56 -17.94 3.03 -20.33
N LEU A 57 -16.66 3.41 -20.51
CA LEU A 57 -15.67 2.59 -21.21
C LEU A 57 -14.44 2.33 -20.35
N PRO A 58 -14.09 1.06 -20.07
CA PRO A 58 -12.89 0.74 -19.33
C PRO A 58 -11.66 0.86 -20.24
N SER A 59 -10.62 1.55 -19.78
CA SER A 59 -9.33 1.54 -20.48
C SER A 59 -8.42 0.44 -19.95
N ARG A 60 -7.55 -0.12 -20.81
CA ARG A 60 -6.61 -1.19 -20.41
C ARG A 60 -5.81 -0.82 -19.16
N ALA A 61 -5.31 0.42 -19.10
CA ALA A 61 -4.56 0.92 -17.95
C ALA A 61 -5.40 0.91 -16.65
N LYS A 62 -6.67 1.33 -16.72
CA LYS A 62 -7.56 1.36 -15.55
C LYS A 62 -8.02 -0.04 -15.11
N VAL A 63 -8.16 -0.99 -16.03
CA VAL A 63 -8.45 -2.39 -15.69
C VAL A 63 -7.28 -3.03 -14.95
N THR A 64 -6.05 -2.85 -15.43
CA THR A 64 -4.85 -3.32 -14.73
C THR A 64 -4.72 -2.69 -13.35
N ASP A 65 -4.99 -1.39 -13.24
CA ASP A 65 -4.96 -0.68 -11.96
C ASP A 65 -6.01 -1.22 -10.97
N ALA A 66 -7.24 -1.50 -11.44
CA ALA A 66 -8.29 -2.12 -10.63
C ALA A 66 -7.90 -3.51 -10.12
N ALA A 67 -7.25 -4.32 -10.96
CA ALA A 67 -6.71 -5.62 -10.55
C ALA A 67 -5.63 -5.47 -9.46
N MET A 68 -4.77 -4.47 -9.56
CA MET A 68 -3.75 -4.18 -8.54
C MET A 68 -4.32 -3.60 -7.23
N ALA A 69 -5.55 -3.11 -7.25
CA ALA A 69 -6.23 -2.59 -6.07
C ALA A 69 -6.63 -3.69 -5.07
N GLU A 70 -6.59 -4.97 -5.46
CA GLU A 70 -6.76 -6.11 -4.54
C GLU A 70 -5.77 -6.07 -3.36
N ARG A 71 -4.60 -5.46 -3.57
CA ARG A 71 -3.58 -5.32 -2.53
C ARG A 71 -3.98 -4.37 -1.38
N SER A 72 -5.06 -3.63 -1.53
CA SER A 72 -5.65 -2.78 -0.48
C SER A 72 -6.91 -3.40 0.10
N GLU A 73 -7.15 -3.18 1.39
CA GLU A 73 -8.35 -3.63 2.11
C GLU A 73 -9.64 -3.00 1.57
N CYS A 74 -9.52 -1.80 0.98
CA CYS A 74 -10.66 -1.07 0.44
C CYS A 74 -10.24 -0.25 -0.78
N VAL A 75 -11.18 -0.11 -1.70
CA VAL A 75 -11.04 0.70 -2.92
C VAL A 75 -12.14 1.75 -2.95
N ILE A 76 -11.78 3.01 -3.17
CA ILE A 76 -12.74 4.10 -3.36
C ILE A 76 -12.88 4.41 -4.84
N LEU A 77 -14.13 4.46 -5.31
CA LEU A 77 -14.50 4.89 -6.66
C LEU A 77 -15.00 6.35 -6.65
N ASN A 78 -14.70 7.07 -7.72
CA ASN A 78 -15.26 8.39 -7.96
C ASN A 78 -16.69 8.27 -8.50
N LYS A 79 -17.55 9.25 -8.18
CA LYS A 79 -18.92 9.32 -8.73
C LYS A 79 -18.91 9.45 -10.26
N GLY A 80 -19.94 8.91 -10.91
CA GLY A 80 -20.15 9.10 -12.33
C GLY A 80 -21.45 8.44 -12.80
N PRO A 81 -21.92 8.75 -14.03
CA PRO A 81 -23.19 8.24 -14.56
C PRO A 81 -23.22 6.70 -14.69
N HIS A 82 -22.05 6.06 -14.77
CA HIS A 82 -21.91 4.61 -14.91
C HIS A 82 -21.40 3.93 -13.62
N ILE A 83 -21.72 4.48 -12.45
CA ILE A 83 -21.17 3.98 -11.18
C ILE A 83 -21.59 2.54 -10.87
N GLU A 84 -22.82 2.15 -11.18
CA GLU A 84 -23.30 0.78 -10.95
C GLU A 84 -22.56 -0.24 -11.82
N GLU A 85 -22.33 0.10 -13.09
CA GLU A 85 -21.55 -0.73 -14.01
C GLU A 85 -20.09 -0.83 -13.54
N THR A 86 -19.52 0.30 -13.10
CA THR A 86 -18.18 0.33 -12.53
C THR A 86 -18.06 -0.54 -11.29
N LEU A 87 -19.04 -0.51 -10.39
CA LEU A 87 -19.07 -1.33 -9.17
C LEU A 87 -19.14 -2.83 -9.51
N ARG A 88 -20.03 -3.22 -10.43
CA ARG A 88 -20.12 -4.61 -10.90
C ARG A 88 -18.80 -5.07 -11.53
N PHE A 89 -18.23 -4.24 -12.40
CA PHE A 89 -16.95 -4.53 -13.04
C PHE A 89 -15.81 -4.67 -12.02
N LEU A 90 -15.71 -3.75 -11.06
CA LEU A 90 -14.70 -3.81 -10.02
C LEU A 90 -14.85 -5.07 -9.17
N HIS A 91 -16.09 -5.39 -8.76
CA HIS A 91 -16.39 -6.58 -7.99
C HIS A 91 -15.93 -7.85 -8.72
N ASP A 92 -16.27 -7.99 -10.00
CA ASP A 92 -15.87 -9.14 -10.82
C ASP A 92 -14.35 -9.26 -10.95
N VAL A 93 -13.65 -8.13 -11.14
CA VAL A 93 -12.18 -8.10 -11.22
C VAL A 93 -11.56 -8.54 -9.90
N LEU A 94 -12.01 -7.97 -8.78
CA LEU A 94 -11.46 -8.28 -7.46
C LEU A 94 -11.74 -9.73 -7.05
N GLN A 95 -12.96 -10.25 -7.28
CA GLN A 95 -13.27 -11.66 -7.01
C GLN A 95 -12.39 -12.62 -7.82
N ARG A 96 -12.13 -12.31 -9.09
CA ARG A 96 -11.23 -13.13 -9.92
C ARG A 96 -9.79 -13.03 -9.43
N MET A 97 -9.36 -11.87 -8.94
CA MET A 97 -8.00 -11.66 -8.43
C MET A 97 -7.75 -12.28 -7.06
N GLU A 98 -8.78 -12.40 -6.22
CA GLU A 98 -8.69 -13.05 -4.91
C GLU A 98 -8.14 -14.48 -5.00
N ALA A 99 -8.49 -15.23 -6.05
CA ALA A 99 -7.96 -16.57 -6.30
C ALA A 99 -6.47 -16.59 -6.68
N HIS A 100 -5.91 -15.46 -7.12
CA HIS A 100 -4.54 -15.35 -7.63
C HIS A 100 -3.58 -14.64 -6.68
N GLN A 101 -4.10 -13.82 -5.76
CA GLN A 101 -3.34 -13.06 -4.80
C GLN A 101 -3.82 -13.42 -3.39
N THR A 102 -3.20 -14.41 -2.76
CA THR A 102 -3.25 -14.48 -1.30
C THR A 102 -2.29 -13.42 -0.80
N LYS A 103 -2.82 -12.36 -0.15
CA LYS A 103 -2.01 -11.27 0.40
C LYS A 103 -0.80 -11.86 1.12
N LYS A 104 0.38 -11.79 0.48
CA LYS A 104 1.60 -12.35 1.02
C LYS A 104 1.93 -11.48 2.21
N ARG A 105 1.51 -11.90 3.42
CA ARG A 105 2.12 -11.49 4.68
C ARG A 105 3.58 -11.96 4.67
N SER A 106 4.38 -11.37 3.79
CA SER A 106 5.81 -11.40 3.92
C SER A 106 6.05 -10.66 5.21
N MET A 107 6.44 -11.36 6.26
CA MET A 107 6.85 -10.70 7.49
C MET A 107 8.11 -9.90 7.17
N LEU A 108 7.89 -8.67 6.70
CA LEU A 108 8.98 -7.76 6.39
C LEU A 108 9.69 -7.46 7.70
N ARG A 109 11.02 -7.50 7.67
CA ARG A 109 11.83 -7.13 8.83
C ARG A 109 11.43 -5.73 9.30
N ARG A 110 11.49 -5.48 10.61
CA ARG A 110 11.30 -4.15 11.21
C ARG A 110 11.98 -3.08 10.35
N LEU A 111 11.23 -2.07 9.92
CA LEU A 111 11.79 -0.93 9.21
C LEU A 111 12.69 -0.16 10.18
N ARG A 112 13.96 0.06 9.81
CA ARG A 112 14.89 0.90 10.59
C ARG A 112 14.40 2.34 10.75
N LEU A 113 13.51 2.79 9.86
CA LEU A 113 12.85 4.09 9.94
C LEU A 113 11.96 4.20 11.19
N ALA A 114 11.37 3.10 11.66
CA ALA A 114 10.56 3.10 12.88
C ALA A 114 11.37 3.53 14.12
N ASP A 115 12.69 3.28 14.11
CA ASP A 115 13.58 3.68 15.21
C ASP A 115 13.77 5.21 15.30
N LEU A 116 13.40 5.97 14.24
CA LEU A 116 13.42 7.43 14.24
C LEU A 116 12.20 8.05 14.92
N PHE A 117 11.10 7.29 15.05
CA PHE A 117 9.82 7.76 15.59
C PHE A 117 9.54 7.26 17.01
N GLU A 118 10.45 6.48 17.60
CA GLU A 118 10.36 6.08 19.00
C GLU A 118 10.50 7.33 19.90
N PRO A 119 9.49 7.67 20.72
CA PRO A 119 9.56 8.83 21.60
C PRO A 119 10.57 8.54 22.72
N GLY A 120 11.82 8.93 22.49
CA GLY A 120 12.94 8.67 23.38
C GLY A 120 14.13 8.12 22.62
N GLY A 121 14.88 9.00 21.95
CA GLY A 121 16.11 8.66 21.24
C GLY A 121 17.16 8.06 22.17
N SER A 122 17.09 6.75 22.43
CA SER A 122 18.24 5.98 22.85
C SER A 122 18.81 5.31 21.61
N ARG A 123 19.80 5.96 20.99
CA ARG A 123 20.78 5.28 20.14
C ARG A 123 21.43 4.20 21.01
N ARG A 124 20.87 3.00 21.07
CA ARG A 124 21.62 1.84 21.52
C ARG A 124 22.73 1.64 20.50
N PRO A 125 24.01 1.82 20.85
CA PRO A 125 25.07 1.62 19.88
C PRO A 125 25.00 0.17 19.41
N ALA A 126 25.11 -0.02 18.10
CA ALA A 126 25.27 -1.33 17.51
C ALA A 126 26.30 -2.08 18.34
N ARG A 127 25.90 -3.19 18.97
CA ARG A 127 26.82 -4.11 19.63
C ARG A 127 27.89 -4.45 18.60
N ARG A 128 29.05 -3.79 18.71
CA ARG A 128 30.28 -4.22 18.05
C ARG A 128 30.39 -5.70 18.41
N ARG A 129 30.35 -6.56 17.39
CA ARG A 129 30.79 -7.94 17.56
C ARG A 129 32.24 -7.85 18.02
N SER A 130 32.44 -7.96 19.32
CA SER A 130 33.75 -8.24 19.92
C SER A 130 34.22 -9.53 19.28
N GLY A 131 35.33 -9.45 18.55
CA GLY A 131 35.96 -10.63 17.95
C GLY A 131 36.38 -11.62 19.03
N PRO A 132 36.53 -12.91 18.71
CA PRO A 132 37.26 -13.80 19.57
C PRO A 132 38.75 -13.62 19.26
N GLY A 133 39.44 -12.87 20.12
CA GLY A 133 40.87 -13.08 20.37
C GLY A 133 41.01 -14.12 21.50
N GLY A 134 41.87 -15.12 21.29
CA GLY A 134 42.22 -16.18 22.25
C GLY A 134 42.16 -17.56 21.59
N SER A 135 43.21 -17.97 20.88
CA SER A 135 44.34 -18.77 21.40
C SER A 135 43.94 -20.18 21.85
N THR A 136 44.26 -21.20 21.05
CA THR A 136 45.04 -22.40 21.46
C THR A 136 45.15 -23.39 20.30
N ARG A 137 46.30 -23.37 19.61
CA ARG A 137 47.20 -24.49 19.27
C ARG A 137 48.08 -24.12 18.08
#